data_AF-A0AAU9UK99-F1
#
_entry.id   AF-A0AAU9UK99-F1
#
_cell.length_a   1.000
_cell.length_b   1.000
_cell.length_c   1.000
_cell.angle_alpha   90.00
_cell.angle_beta   90.00
_cell.angle_gamma   90.00
#
_symmetry.space_group_name_H-M   'P 1'
#
loop_
_entity.id
_entity.type
_entity.pdbx_description
1 polymer ?
#
loop_
_entity_poly.entity_id
_entity_poly.type
_entity_poly.pdbx_seq_one_letter_code
_entity_poly.pdbx_strand_id
1 'polypeptide(L)'
;MRIYLLKAVSNSIRKQCYSTKNVKKVTHCIFDMDGLLLDTEQVYKKMITQLCAKYGHKYTDELMMKVLGGTEQRLSEILCKDLNLPVTPTEFRNQLLELGDTMLAGTPLLDG
;
A
#
# COMPACT_ATOMS: atom_id res chain seq x y z
N MET A 1 22.58 36.86 2.79
CA MET A 1 22.38 36.02 1.59
C MET A 1 21.41 34.84 1.83
N ARG A 2 20.35 35.04 2.64
CA ARG A 2 19.45 33.95 3.11
C ARG A 2 17.96 34.32 3.05
N ILE A 3 17.63 35.36 2.29
CA ILE A 3 16.27 35.94 2.19
C ILE A 3 15.79 36.01 0.72
N TYR A 4 16.67 35.79 -0.26
CA TYR A 4 16.30 35.87 -1.69
C TYR A 4 15.91 34.53 -2.33
N LEU A 5 16.06 33.40 -1.63
CA LEU A 5 15.72 32.07 -2.16
C LEU A 5 14.29 31.61 -1.82
N LEU A 6 13.46 32.46 -1.21
CA LEU A 6 12.08 32.13 -0.84
C LEU A 6 11.04 32.57 -1.90
N LYS A 7 11.46 33.29 -2.95
CA LYS A 7 10.56 33.72 -4.04
C LYS A 7 10.61 32.83 -5.29
N ALA A 8 11.52 31.85 -5.35
CA ALA A 8 11.71 31.00 -6.55
C ALA A 8 11.04 29.62 -6.46
N VAL A 9 10.44 29.25 -5.33
CA VAL A 9 9.83 27.90 -5.13
C VAL A 9 8.35 28.00 -4.76
N SER A 10 7.63 28.97 -5.35
CA SER A 10 6.19 29.15 -5.08
C SER A 10 5.28 28.79 -6.26
N ASN A 11 5.81 28.32 -7.40
CA ASN A 11 5.00 28.19 -8.63
C ASN A 11 5.15 26.85 -9.35
N SER A 12 5.14 25.74 -8.62
CA SER A 12 4.89 24.43 -9.25
C SER A 12 4.11 23.48 -8.35
N ILE A 13 3.07 23.99 -7.70
CA ILE A 13 1.93 23.14 -7.33
C ILE A 13 1.00 23.20 -8.54
N ARG A 14 1.13 22.23 -9.46
CA ARG A 14 0.03 21.93 -10.39
C ARG A 14 -1.15 21.51 -9.51
N LYS A 15 -2.06 22.44 -9.22
CA LYS A 15 -3.43 22.09 -8.89
C LYS A 15 -3.92 21.28 -10.08
N GLN A 16 -4.08 19.97 -9.89
CA GLN A 16 -4.83 19.14 -10.81
C GLN A 16 -6.28 19.64 -10.75
N CYS A 17 -6.60 20.65 -11.56
CA CYS A 17 -7.96 21.10 -11.76
C CYS A 17 -8.65 20.00 -12.56
N TYR A 18 -9.42 19.14 -11.90
CA TYR A 18 -10.38 18.30 -12.59
C TYR A 18 -11.37 19.22 -13.32
N SER A 19 -11.48 19.06 -14.64
CA SER A 19 -12.47 19.76 -15.44
C SER A 19 -13.86 19.35 -14.96
N THR A 20 -14.55 20.24 -14.24
CA THR A 20 -15.94 20.04 -13.78
C THR A 20 -16.97 20.15 -14.90
N LYS A 21 -16.53 20.35 -16.15
CA LYS A 21 -17.40 20.87 -17.21
C LYS A 21 -18.44 19.90 -17.77
N ASN A 22 -18.50 18.62 -17.37
CA ASN A 22 -19.55 17.68 -17.80
C ASN A 22 -19.69 16.45 -16.88
N VAL A 23 -19.89 16.64 -15.58
CA VAL A 23 -20.22 15.51 -14.68
C VAL A 23 -21.73 15.32 -14.67
N LYS A 24 -22.23 14.14 -15.09
CA LYS A 24 -23.66 13.83 -15.01
C LYS A 24 -24.06 13.63 -13.54
N LYS A 25 -25.21 14.16 -13.15
CA LYS A 25 -25.76 13.91 -11.81
C LYS A 25 -26.00 12.41 -11.64
N VAL A 26 -25.44 11.84 -10.59
CA VAL A 26 -25.67 10.45 -10.18
C VAL A 26 -26.62 10.41 -8.98
N THR A 27 -27.31 9.29 -8.80
CA THR A 27 -28.23 9.06 -7.68
C THR A 27 -27.72 8.02 -6.69
N HIS A 28 -26.70 7.24 -7.05
CA HIS A 28 -26.15 6.15 -6.26
C HIS A 28 -24.62 6.10 -6.43
N CYS A 29 -23.92 5.70 -5.37
CA CYS A 29 -22.47 5.52 -5.36
C CYS A 29 -22.15 4.08 -4.97
N ILE A 30 -21.12 3.50 -5.58
CA ILE A 30 -20.51 2.23 -5.16
C ILE A 30 -19.12 2.59 -4.66
N PHE A 31 -18.86 2.26 -3.41
CA PHE A 31 -17.56 2.46 -2.79
C PHE A 31 -16.82 1.13 -2.76
N ASP A 32 -15.54 1.19 -3.10
CA ASP A 32 -14.62 0.11 -2.74
C ASP A 32 -14.47 0.06 -1.22
N MET A 33 -14.09 -1.09 -0.67
CA MET A 33 -13.97 -1.27 0.78
C MET A 33 -12.53 -1.02 1.24
N ASP A 34 -11.60 -1.81 0.71
CA ASP A 34 -10.20 -1.84 1.12
C ASP A 34 -9.43 -0.69 0.47
N GLY A 35 -8.63 0.04 1.26
CA GLY A 35 -7.90 1.20 0.76
C GLY A 35 -8.78 2.41 0.41
N LEU A 36 -10.09 2.34 0.67
CA LEU A 36 -11.02 3.48 0.52
C LEU A 36 -11.85 3.73 1.77
N LEU A 37 -12.58 2.74 2.27
CA LEU A 37 -13.33 2.84 3.53
C LEU A 37 -12.49 2.41 4.72
N LEU A 38 -11.66 1.39 4.54
CA LEU A 38 -10.78 0.82 5.56
C LEU A 38 -9.32 1.12 5.24
N ASP A 39 -8.53 1.49 6.26
CA ASP A 39 -7.08 1.72 6.11
C ASP A 39 -6.29 0.40 6.12
N THR A 40 -6.63 -0.50 5.21
CA THR A 40 -6.00 -1.83 5.10
C THR A 40 -4.58 -1.75 4.55
N GLU A 41 -4.22 -0.72 3.78
CA GLU A 41 -2.88 -0.58 3.20
C GLU A 41 -1.79 -0.51 4.30
N GLN A 42 -2.05 0.24 5.37
CA GLN A 42 -1.13 0.29 6.50
C GLN A 42 -0.99 -1.05 7.20
N VAL A 43 -2.07 -1.82 7.31
CA VAL A 43 -2.08 -3.15 7.94
C VAL A 43 -1.29 -4.13 7.08
N TYR A 44 -1.55 -4.19 5.77
CA TYR A 44 -0.79 -5.02 4.83
C TYR A 44 0.70 -4.70 4.85
N LYS A 45 1.07 -3.40 4.80
CA LYS A 45 2.48 -3.00 4.88
C LYS A 45 3.14 -3.49 6.16
N LYS A 46 2.45 -3.39 7.31
CA LYS A 46 2.95 -3.88 8.61
C LYS A 46 3.10 -5.40 8.61
N MET A 47 2.10 -6.14 8.13
CA MET A 47 2.12 -7.60 8.04
C MET A 47 3.33 -8.10 7.25
N ILE A 48 3.51 -7.58 6.03
CA ILE A 48 4.60 -8.00 5.14
C ILE A 48 5.96 -7.61 5.75
N THR A 49 6.06 -6.43 6.35
CA THR A 49 7.28 -5.99 7.03
C THR A 49 7.65 -6.93 8.18
N GLN A 50 6.69 -7.30 9.03
CA GLN A 50 6.92 -8.25 10.13
C GLN A 50 7.36 -9.61 9.62
N LEU A 51 6.70 -10.11 8.56
CA LEU A 51 7.01 -11.43 8.01
C LEU A 51 8.39 -11.45 7.34
N CYS A 52 8.75 -10.42 6.56
CA CYS A 52 10.10 -10.29 6.01
C CYS A 52 11.16 -10.19 7.13
N ALA A 53 10.87 -9.45 8.20
CA ALA A 53 11.78 -9.29 9.34
C ALA A 53 12.05 -10.62 10.07
N LYS A 54 11.05 -11.52 10.14
CA LYS A 54 11.21 -12.89 10.69
C LYS A 54 12.29 -13.69 9.96
N TYR A 55 12.51 -13.42 8.67
CA TYR A 55 13.55 -14.04 7.87
C TYR A 55 14.84 -13.20 7.79
N GLY A 56 14.95 -12.11 8.56
CA GLY A 56 16.12 -11.24 8.57
C GLY A 56 16.17 -10.23 7.42
N HIS A 57 15.05 -9.99 6.73
CA HIS A 57 14.99 -9.07 5.60
C HIS A 57 14.15 -7.83 5.91
N LYS A 58 14.52 -6.69 5.32
CA LYS A 58 13.72 -5.47 5.36
C LYS A 58 12.79 -5.41 4.15
N TYR A 59 11.51 -5.15 4.39
CA TYR A 59 10.58 -4.83 3.32
C TYR A 59 10.79 -3.38 2.86
N THR A 60 11.30 -3.20 1.65
CA THR A 60 11.64 -1.90 1.07
C THR A 60 10.50 -1.36 0.19
N ASP A 61 10.50 -0.06 -0.08
CA ASP A 61 9.50 0.51 -0.98
C ASP A 61 9.67 -0.02 -2.43
N GLU A 62 10.87 -0.40 -2.85
CA GLU A 62 11.07 -1.08 -4.15
C GLU A 62 10.38 -2.45 -4.20
N LEU A 63 10.47 -3.25 -3.13
CA LEU A 63 9.75 -4.52 -3.03
C LEU A 63 8.25 -4.28 -2.97
N MET A 64 7.81 -3.24 -2.26
CA MET A 64 6.41 -2.84 -2.20
C MET A 64 5.86 -2.52 -3.60
N MET A 65 6.57 -1.71 -4.39
CA MET A 65 6.16 -1.37 -5.75
C MET A 65 6.07 -2.58 -6.69
N LYS A 66 6.86 -3.63 -6.45
CA LYS A 66 6.82 -4.86 -7.25
C LYS A 66 5.60 -5.74 -6.95
N VAL A 67 5.09 -5.69 -5.72
CA VAL A 67 4.00 -6.57 -5.26
C VAL A 67 2.64 -5.87 -5.18
N LEU A 68 2.62 -4.53 -5.24
CA LEU A 68 1.41 -3.73 -5.18
C LEU A 68 0.39 -4.14 -6.26
N GLY A 69 -0.88 -4.27 -5.87
CA GLY A 69 -1.96 -4.69 -6.77
C GLY A 69 -1.91 -6.15 -7.23
N GLY A 70 -0.96 -6.94 -6.73
CA GLY A 70 -0.86 -8.37 -6.98
C GLY A 70 -1.61 -9.21 -5.94
N THR A 71 -1.83 -10.48 -6.25
CA THR A 71 -2.37 -11.46 -5.29
C THR A 71 -1.33 -11.83 -4.24
N GLU A 72 -1.76 -12.35 -3.09
CA GLU A 72 -0.87 -12.82 -2.02
C GLU A 72 0.06 -13.93 -2.52
N GLN A 73 -0.42 -14.76 -3.44
CA GLN A 73 0.40 -15.78 -4.11
C GLN A 73 1.52 -15.12 -4.91
N ARG A 74 1.20 -14.13 -5.74
CA ARG A 74 2.19 -13.45 -6.57
C ARG A 74 3.21 -12.68 -5.72
N LEU A 75 2.74 -12.01 -4.67
CA LEU A 75 3.58 -11.36 -3.68
C LEU A 75 4.55 -12.35 -3.04
N SER A 76 4.05 -13.51 -2.60
CA SER A 76 4.86 -14.53 -1.92
C SER A 76 5.94 -15.09 -2.85
N GLU A 77 5.62 -15.32 -4.12
CA GLU A 77 6.60 -15.74 -5.13
C GLU A 77 7.71 -14.70 -5.32
N ILE A 78 7.33 -13.42 -5.45
CA ILE A 78 8.28 -12.32 -5.64
C ILE A 78 9.18 -12.18 -4.41
N LEU A 79 8.61 -12.17 -3.20
CA LEU A 79 9.39 -11.97 -1.98
C LEU A 79 10.30 -13.18 -1.69
N CYS A 80 9.81 -14.41 -1.82
CA CYS A 80 10.64 -15.60 -1.66
C CYS A 80 11.83 -15.59 -2.63
N LYS A 81 11.58 -15.22 -3.89
CA LYS A 81 12.62 -15.16 -4.92
C LYS A 81 13.63 -14.03 -4.71
N ASP A 82 13.14 -12.80 -4.55
CA ASP A 82 13.99 -11.60 -4.51
C ASP A 82 14.78 -11.49 -3.21
N LEU A 83 14.23 -11.99 -2.09
CA LEU A 83 14.91 -12.03 -0.80
C LEU A 83 15.66 -13.34 -0.56
N ASN A 84 15.53 -14.32 -1.46
CA ASN A 84 16.11 -15.65 -1.31
C ASN A 84 15.75 -16.31 0.03
N LEU A 85 14.45 -16.31 0.36
CA LEU A 85 13.95 -16.77 1.66
C LEU A 85 14.10 -18.29 1.81
N PRO A 86 14.36 -18.80 3.02
CA PRO A 86 14.49 -20.23 3.29
C PRO A 86 13.11 -20.93 3.46
N VAL A 87 12.09 -20.48 2.73
CA VAL A 87 10.72 -21.03 2.76
C VAL A 87 10.11 -21.01 1.37
N THR A 88 9.18 -21.92 1.12
CA THR A 88 8.45 -21.95 -0.15
C THR A 88 7.44 -20.79 -0.24
N PRO A 89 7.10 -20.31 -1.46
CA PRO A 89 6.07 -19.29 -1.64
C PRO A 89 4.73 -19.66 -0.98
N THR A 90 4.36 -20.94 -1.00
CA THR A 90 3.11 -21.43 -0.38
C THR A 90 3.14 -21.32 1.14
N GLU A 91 4.25 -21.70 1.78
CA GLU A 91 4.42 -21.55 3.23
C GLU A 91 4.45 -20.09 3.66
N PHE A 92 5.11 -19.22 2.89
CA PHE A 92 5.13 -17.79 3.13
C PHE A 92 3.71 -17.21 3.02
N ARG A 93 2.96 -17.58 1.96
CA ARG A 93 1.57 -17.18 1.77
C ARG A 93 0.69 -17.61 2.93
N ASN A 94 0.82 -18.85 3.40
CA ASN A 94 -0.01 -19.35 4.50
C ASN A 94 0.25 -18.56 5.80
N GLN A 95 1.52 -18.23 6.10
CA GLN A 95 1.87 -17.37 7.24
C GLN A 95 1.30 -15.95 7.08
N LEU A 96 1.29 -15.42 5.86
CA LEU A 96 0.71 -14.10 5.57
C LEU A 96 -0.81 -14.10 5.81
N LEU A 97 -1.52 -15.14 5.39
CA LEU A 97 -2.96 -15.27 5.60
C LEU A 97 -3.32 -15.40 7.08
N GLU A 98 -2.60 -16.26 7.82
CA GLU A 98 -2.79 -16.42 9.27
C GLU A 98 -2.57 -15.10 10.02
N LEU A 99 -1.56 -14.33 9.62
CA LEU A 99 -1.33 -13.01 10.17
C LEU A 99 -2.45 -12.01 9.80
N GLY A 100 -3.00 -12.14 8.59
CA GLY A 100 -4.11 -11.32 8.09
C GLY A 100 -5.39 -11.51 8.89
N ASP A 101 -5.76 -12.76 9.18
CA ASP A 101 -6.95 -13.09 9.99
C ASP A 101 -6.92 -12.39 11.36
N THR A 102 -5.72 -12.21 11.92
CA THR A 102 -5.54 -11.53 13.20
C THR A 102 -5.47 -10.00 13.04
N MET A 103 -4.65 -9.50 12.12
CA MET A 103 -4.32 -8.08 12.03
C MET A 103 -5.42 -7.25 11.35
N LEU A 104 -6.17 -7.82 10.40
CA LEU A 104 -7.20 -7.10 9.67
C LEU A 104 -8.48 -6.88 10.50
N ALA A 105 -8.72 -7.71 11.53
CA ALA A 105 -9.91 -7.63 12.38
C ALA A 105 -10.08 -6.27 13.10
N GLY A 106 -8.97 -5.54 13.32
CA GLY A 106 -8.96 -4.24 13.98
C GLY A 106 -8.71 -3.05 13.05
N THR A 107 -8.87 -3.22 11.73
CA THR A 107 -8.56 -2.15 10.77
C THR A 107 -9.48 -0.94 10.98
N PRO A 108 -8.91 0.27 11.18
CA PRO A 108 -9.73 1.47 11.36
C PRO A 108 -10.35 1.93 10.04
N LEU A 109 -11.40 2.74 10.14
CA LEU A 109 -11.93 3.48 9.00
C LEU A 109 -10.91 4.53 8.54
N LEU A 110 -10.87 4.78 7.23
CA LEU A 110 -10.16 5.92 6.65
C LEU A 110 -10.88 7.23 6.97
N ASP A 111 -10.10 8.28 7.17
CA ASP A 111 -10.64 9.63 7.36
C ASP A 111 -11.36 10.09 6.07
N GLY A 112 -12.54 10.68 6.25
CA GLY A 112 -13.41 11.16 5.15
C GLY A 112 -13.27 12.62 4.81
#